data_AF-A0A9P3FC31-F1
#
_entry.id   AF-A0A9P3FC31-F1
#
_cell.length_a   1.000
_cell.length_b   1.000
_cell.length_c   1.000
_cell.angle_alpha   90.00
_cell.angle_beta   90.00
_cell.angle_gamma   90.00
#
_symmetry.space_group_name_H-M   'P 1'
#
loop_
_entity.id
_entity.type
_entity.pdbx_description
1 polymer ?
#
loop_
_entity_poly.entity_id
_entity_poly.type
_entity_poly.pdbx_seq_one_letter_code
_entity_poly.pdbx_strand_id
1 'polypeptide(L)'
;MSSPDKQDSSFQPGLDESVGLSERIQDLPQELQDEIFNLTVAIEPAEVAINKSYKPPWQLRIDRASRKKMTQQYYSTTIFVAEDVCVPRILQSWLNSLPTHHSHLISEIRLLSTGEFTPRLHAHYNVISVAHLRIWLSLYRKDMKANFGLEEGIFKTKVLEADSQGNERVLWVSYPETQEYSGYV
;
A
#
# COMPACT_ATOMS: atom_id res chain seq x y z
N MET A 1 62.02 -10.04 -37.92
CA MET A 1 61.38 -10.37 -36.62
C MET A 1 60.39 -9.24 -36.35
N SER A 2 59.28 -9.08 -37.06
CA SER A 2 58.13 -9.98 -37.34
C SER A 2 57.28 -10.30 -36.10
N SER A 3 56.21 -9.49 -35.96
CA SER A 3 54.85 -9.82 -35.47
C SER A 3 54.57 -9.97 -33.96
N PRO A 4 53.30 -9.86 -33.51
CA PRO A 4 52.34 -8.76 -33.76
C PRO A 4 51.39 -8.47 -32.55
N ASP A 5 50.52 -7.48 -32.72
CA ASP A 5 49.14 -7.36 -32.20
C ASP A 5 48.86 -7.46 -30.68
N LYS A 6 48.79 -6.28 -30.05
CA LYS A 6 47.87 -6.03 -28.93
C LYS A 6 46.48 -5.75 -29.51
N GLN A 7 45.60 -6.73 -29.40
CA GLN A 7 44.16 -6.52 -29.59
C GLN A 7 43.62 -5.70 -28.42
N ASP A 8 43.37 -4.41 -28.66
CA ASP A 8 42.43 -3.62 -27.86
C ASP A 8 41.02 -4.06 -28.23
N SER A 9 40.52 -5.09 -27.53
CA SER A 9 39.12 -5.48 -27.57
C SER A 9 38.35 -4.58 -26.62
N SER A 10 37.94 -3.41 -27.13
CA SER A 10 36.96 -2.55 -26.48
C SER A 10 35.57 -3.21 -26.59
N PHE A 11 35.27 -4.14 -25.69
CA PHE A 11 33.89 -4.52 -25.45
C PHE A 11 33.17 -3.33 -24.80
N GLN A 12 32.32 -2.64 -25.58
CA GLN A 12 31.21 -1.85 -25.04
C GLN A 12 29.89 -2.58 -25.33
N PRO A 13 29.51 -3.64 -24.57
CA PRO A 13 28.23 -4.29 -24.72
C PRO A 13 27.27 -3.65 -23.72
N GLY A 14 26.39 -2.75 -24.17
CA GLY A 14 25.32 -2.27 -23.30
C GLY A 14 24.58 -1.02 -23.76
N LEU A 15 25.20 -0.17 -24.59
CA LEU A 15 24.51 1.01 -25.11
C LEU A 15 23.67 0.69 -26.35
N ASP A 16 24.16 -0.19 -27.22
CA ASP A 16 23.55 -0.47 -28.53
C ASP A 16 22.22 -1.25 -28.44
N GLU A 17 22.06 -2.12 -27.45
CA GLU A 17 20.83 -2.92 -27.31
C GLU A 17 19.61 -2.07 -26.92
N SER A 18 19.81 -1.03 -26.10
CA SER A 18 18.73 -0.12 -25.67
C SER A 18 18.18 0.73 -26.82
N VAL A 19 19.07 1.13 -27.74
CA VAL A 19 18.73 1.90 -28.94
C VAL A 19 17.96 1.01 -29.92
N GLY A 20 18.48 -0.20 -30.19
CA GLY A 20 17.82 -1.15 -31.08
C GLY A 20 16.46 -1.66 -30.57
N LEU A 21 16.27 -1.77 -29.25
CA LEU A 21 14.96 -2.11 -28.67
C LEU A 21 13.95 -0.97 -28.85
N SER A 22 14.37 0.27 -28.61
CA SER A 22 13.49 1.44 -28.72
C SER A 22 13.00 1.64 -30.15
N GLU A 23 13.89 1.51 -31.14
CA GLU A 23 13.54 1.57 -32.57
C GLU A 23 12.52 0.49 -32.93
N ARG A 24 12.77 -0.76 -32.51
CA ARG A 24 11.84 -1.87 -32.77
C ARG A 24 10.48 -1.69 -32.11
N ILE A 25 10.41 -1.09 -30.92
CA ILE A 25 9.14 -0.80 -30.23
C ILE A 25 8.37 0.29 -31.00
N GLN A 26 9.07 1.32 -31.50
CA GLN A 26 8.44 2.42 -32.25
C GLN A 26 7.95 2.00 -33.64
N ASP A 27 8.58 1.00 -34.24
CA ASP A 27 8.17 0.44 -35.55
C ASP A 27 6.93 -0.48 -35.45
N LEU A 28 6.47 -0.82 -34.24
CA LEU A 28 5.26 -1.64 -34.07
C LEU A 28 4.00 -0.84 -34.47
N PRO A 29 2.98 -1.51 -35.03
CA PRO A 29 1.63 -0.96 -35.11
C PRO A 29 1.17 -0.43 -33.74
N GLN A 30 0.47 0.71 -33.74
CA GLN A 30 0.00 1.38 -32.52
C GLN A 30 -0.77 0.43 -31.58
N GLU A 31 -1.59 -0.46 -32.13
CA GLU A 31 -2.37 -1.45 -31.37
C GLU A 31 -1.46 -2.35 -30.50
N LEU A 32 -0.32 -2.78 -31.04
CA LEU A 32 0.63 -3.62 -30.31
C LEU A 32 1.43 -2.82 -29.29
N GLN A 33 1.76 -1.56 -29.59
CA GLN A 33 2.39 -0.67 -28.61
C GLN A 33 1.48 -0.44 -27.41
N ASP A 34 0.19 -0.19 -27.66
CA ASP A 34 -0.82 0.00 -26.63
C ASP A 34 -1.03 -1.30 -25.82
N GLU A 35 -1.04 -2.46 -26.47
CA GLU A 35 -1.15 -3.75 -25.79
C GLU A 35 0.06 -4.03 -24.89
N ILE A 36 1.28 -3.84 -25.39
CA ILE A 36 2.52 -3.97 -24.60
C ILE A 36 2.49 -3.00 -23.41
N PHE A 37 2.09 -1.74 -23.65
CA PHE A 37 1.96 -0.75 -22.59
C PHE A 37 0.95 -1.17 -21.52
N ASN A 38 -0.23 -1.64 -21.94
CA ASN A 38 -1.26 -2.10 -21.01
C ASN A 38 -0.80 -3.32 -20.19
N LEU A 39 -0.10 -4.26 -20.82
CA LEU A 39 0.42 -5.47 -20.15
C LEU A 39 1.56 -5.15 -19.17
N THR A 40 2.43 -4.19 -19.52
CA THR A 40 3.62 -3.86 -18.70
C THR A 40 3.33 -2.89 -17.57
N VAL A 41 2.33 -2.03 -17.73
CA VAL A 41 2.00 -0.98 -16.76
C VAL A 41 0.74 -1.32 -15.93
N ALA A 42 0.14 -2.49 -16.14
CA ALA A 42 -0.91 -2.99 -15.27
C ALA A 42 -0.41 -3.07 -13.82
N ILE A 43 -1.14 -2.43 -12.90
CA ILE A 43 -0.89 -2.56 -11.47
C ILE A 43 -1.79 -3.68 -10.97
N GLU A 44 -1.18 -4.80 -10.59
CA GLU A 44 -1.90 -5.91 -9.97
C GLU A 44 -2.41 -5.50 -8.58
N PRO A 45 -3.62 -5.97 -8.18
CA PRO A 45 -4.09 -5.80 -6.81
C PRO A 45 -3.06 -6.40 -5.84
N ALA A 46 -2.51 -5.55 -4.97
CA ALA A 46 -1.48 -5.95 -4.03
C ALA A 46 -1.82 -5.47 -2.62
N GLU A 47 -1.28 -6.19 -1.63
CA GLU A 47 -1.16 -5.66 -0.29
C GLU A 47 0.11 -4.80 -0.21
N VAL A 48 -0.05 -3.55 0.17
CA VAL A 48 1.04 -2.56 0.17
C VAL A 48 1.26 -2.05 1.58
N ALA A 49 2.46 -2.30 2.10
CA ALA A 49 2.86 -1.82 3.41
C ALA A 49 3.11 -0.30 3.41
N ILE A 50 2.36 0.43 4.23
CA ILE A 50 2.56 1.85 4.50
C ILE A 50 3.49 1.99 5.70
N ASN A 51 4.77 2.22 5.40
CA ASN A 51 5.83 2.47 6.38
C ASN A 51 6.63 3.72 5.97
N LYS A 52 7.67 4.08 6.74
CA LYS A 52 8.52 5.26 6.45
C LYS A 52 9.26 5.17 5.11
N SER A 53 9.45 3.96 4.59
CA SER A 53 10.09 3.70 3.30
C SER A 53 9.10 3.52 2.15
N TYR A 54 7.80 3.70 2.39
CA TYR A 54 6.78 3.57 1.35
C TYR A 54 7.07 4.52 0.18
N LYS A 55 7.05 3.96 -1.02
CA LYS A 55 7.16 4.70 -2.28
C LYS A 55 6.01 4.28 -3.19
N PRO A 56 5.29 5.24 -3.82
CA PRO A 56 4.30 4.89 -4.82
C PRO A 56 4.92 4.13 -6.00
N PRO A 57 4.15 3.27 -6.69
CA PRO A 57 4.61 2.57 -7.88
C PRO A 57 5.15 3.56 -8.93
N TRP A 58 6.24 3.20 -9.60
CA TRP A 58 6.83 4.05 -10.64
C TRP A 58 5.87 4.27 -11.82
N GLN A 59 4.94 3.34 -12.05
CA GLN A 59 3.89 3.40 -13.06
C GLN A 59 3.04 4.68 -12.94
N LEU A 60 2.82 5.19 -11.72
CA LEU A 60 2.09 6.45 -11.50
C LEU A 60 2.84 7.68 -12.01
N ARG A 61 4.11 7.55 -12.40
CA ARG A 61 4.98 8.65 -12.83
C ARG A 61 5.13 8.78 -14.35
N ILE A 62 4.71 7.79 -15.15
CA ILE A 62 5.02 7.70 -16.60
C ILE A 62 4.44 8.88 -17.40
N ASP A 63 3.12 8.96 -17.53
CA ASP A 63 2.42 9.96 -18.35
C ASP A 63 1.18 10.49 -17.62
N ARG A 64 0.77 11.72 -17.91
CA ARG A 64 -0.39 12.39 -17.28
C ARG A 64 -1.72 11.70 -17.61
N ALA A 65 -1.93 11.23 -18.84
CA ALA A 65 -3.17 10.56 -19.23
C ALA A 65 -3.25 9.18 -18.58
N SER A 66 -2.18 8.39 -18.68
CA SER A 66 -2.08 7.06 -18.07
C SER A 66 -2.13 7.10 -16.54
N ARG A 67 -1.52 8.12 -15.92
CA ARG A 67 -1.54 8.33 -14.47
C ARG A 67 -2.96 8.40 -13.92
N LYS A 68 -3.92 9.02 -14.60
CA LYS A 68 -5.30 9.09 -14.09
C LYS A 68 -5.91 7.69 -13.95
N LYS A 69 -5.78 6.87 -15.01
CA LYS A 69 -6.29 5.49 -15.04
C LYS A 69 -5.56 4.62 -14.01
N MET A 70 -4.24 4.72 -13.94
CA MET A 70 -3.41 3.91 -13.04
C MET A 70 -3.57 4.31 -11.57
N THR A 71 -3.69 5.60 -11.27
CA THR A 71 -4.04 6.08 -9.93
C THR A 71 -5.37 5.49 -9.49
N GLN A 72 -6.39 5.58 -10.34
CA GLN A 72 -7.72 5.07 -10.01
C GLN A 72 -7.68 3.57 -9.74
N GLN A 73 -7.06 2.81 -10.64
CA GLN A 73 -6.86 1.38 -10.46
C GLN A 73 -6.08 1.09 -9.17
N TYR A 74 -4.92 1.72 -8.97
CA TYR A 74 -4.08 1.50 -7.80
C TYR A 74 -4.80 1.74 -6.48
N TYR A 75 -5.35 2.94 -6.25
CA TYR A 75 -5.94 3.25 -4.95
C TYR A 75 -7.25 2.49 -4.70
N SER A 76 -7.99 2.10 -5.74
CA SER A 76 -9.25 1.36 -5.58
C SER A 76 -9.08 -0.15 -5.35
N THR A 77 -8.03 -0.76 -5.89
CA THR A 77 -7.80 -2.22 -5.79
C THR A 77 -6.72 -2.60 -4.78
N THR A 78 -5.89 -1.65 -4.34
CA THR A 78 -4.81 -1.90 -3.39
C THR A 78 -5.32 -1.91 -1.96
N ILE A 79 -4.89 -2.92 -1.20
CA ILE A 79 -5.12 -2.97 0.23
C ILE A 79 -3.89 -2.39 0.93
N PHE A 80 -4.07 -1.28 1.63
CA PHE A 80 -2.97 -0.61 2.31
C PHE A 80 -2.82 -1.14 3.73
N VAL A 81 -1.64 -1.66 4.06
CA VAL A 81 -1.36 -2.28 5.34
C VAL A 81 -0.45 -1.37 6.14
N ALA A 82 -0.94 -0.83 7.26
CA ALA A 82 -0.12 -0.07 8.19
C ALA A 82 0.28 -0.97 9.36
N GLU A 83 1.55 -1.31 9.43
CA GLU A 83 2.17 -2.01 10.56
C GLU A 83 3.03 -1.00 11.32
N ASP A 84 3.14 -1.12 12.66
CA ASP A 84 4.04 -0.41 13.61
C ASP A 84 3.28 0.21 14.81
N VAL A 85 3.94 0.31 15.97
CA VAL A 85 3.50 1.11 17.12
C VAL A 85 3.31 2.60 16.75
N CYS A 86 3.97 3.07 15.71
CA CYS A 86 3.85 4.44 15.18
C CYS A 86 2.83 4.61 14.03
N VAL A 87 1.99 3.59 13.75
CA VAL A 87 0.94 3.61 12.73
C VAL A 87 0.17 4.94 12.64
N PRO A 88 -0.24 5.60 13.74
CA PRO A 88 -1.02 6.85 13.65
C PRO A 88 -0.31 7.95 12.86
N ARG A 89 0.99 8.16 13.14
CA ARG A 89 1.76 9.26 12.56
C ARG A 89 2.14 8.99 11.12
N ILE A 90 2.54 7.75 10.82
CA ILE A 90 2.93 7.34 9.47
C ILE A 90 1.71 7.39 8.55
N LEU A 91 0.58 6.84 9.00
CA LEU A 91 -0.64 6.81 8.22
C LEU A 91 -1.21 8.21 7.98
N GLN A 92 -1.23 9.06 9.02
CA GLN A 92 -1.66 10.45 8.86
C GLN A 92 -0.73 11.24 7.93
N SER A 93 0.58 11.07 8.05
CA SER A 93 1.54 11.71 7.14
C SER A 93 1.37 11.24 5.70
N TRP A 94 1.09 9.94 5.51
CA TRP A 94 0.83 9.38 4.19
C TRP A 94 -0.46 9.92 3.60
N LEU A 95 -1.58 9.89 4.34
CA LEU A 95 -2.85 10.45 3.87
C LEU A 95 -2.76 11.94 3.54
N ASN A 96 -2.03 12.72 4.35
CA ASN A 96 -1.75 14.14 4.07
C ASN A 96 -0.90 14.35 2.81
N SER A 97 -0.12 13.36 2.38
CA SER A 97 0.67 13.43 1.15
C SER A 97 -0.17 13.12 -0.10
N LEU A 98 -1.37 12.56 0.07
CA LEU A 98 -2.25 12.21 -1.04
C LEU A 98 -3.12 13.41 -1.45
N PRO A 99 -3.27 13.66 -2.75
CA PRO A 99 -4.36 14.50 -3.24
C PRO A 99 -5.72 13.96 -2.77
N THR A 100 -6.65 14.86 -2.43
CA THR A 100 -7.98 14.51 -1.92
C THR A 100 -8.73 13.52 -2.82
N HIS A 101 -8.61 13.67 -4.14
CA HIS A 101 -9.26 12.75 -5.08
C HIS A 101 -8.64 11.33 -5.09
N HIS A 102 -7.40 11.16 -4.60
CA HIS A 102 -6.81 9.82 -4.42
C HIS A 102 -7.27 9.18 -3.11
N SER A 103 -7.38 9.95 -2.02
CA SER A 103 -7.79 9.40 -0.72
C SER A 103 -9.20 8.81 -0.79
N HIS A 104 -10.12 9.43 -1.53
CA HIS A 104 -11.47 8.91 -1.76
C HIS A 104 -11.53 7.60 -2.54
N LEU A 105 -10.47 7.24 -3.27
CA LEU A 105 -10.43 5.97 -4.02
C LEU A 105 -10.01 4.81 -3.14
N ILE A 106 -9.45 5.07 -1.96
CA ILE A 106 -8.99 4.02 -1.04
C ILE A 106 -10.19 3.26 -0.50
N SER A 107 -10.24 1.97 -0.79
CA SER A 107 -11.32 1.07 -0.36
C SER A 107 -11.01 0.36 0.96
N GLU A 108 -9.74 0.10 1.24
CA GLU A 108 -9.35 -0.69 2.41
C GLU A 108 -7.99 -0.28 2.98
N ILE A 109 -7.95 -0.03 4.29
CA ILE A 109 -6.74 0.15 5.08
C ILE A 109 -6.76 -0.87 6.22
N ARG A 110 -5.81 -1.78 6.20
CA ARG A 110 -5.59 -2.79 7.25
C ARG A 110 -4.58 -2.26 8.26
N LEU A 111 -4.96 -2.30 9.53
CA LEU A 111 -4.07 -1.95 10.63
C LEU A 111 -3.58 -3.24 11.29
N LEU A 112 -2.27 -3.44 11.28
CA LEU A 112 -1.61 -4.55 11.94
C LEU A 112 -0.87 -4.05 13.17
N SER A 113 -1.29 -4.55 14.33
CA SER A 113 -0.53 -4.43 15.56
C SER A 113 0.45 -5.60 15.62
N THR A 114 1.69 -5.39 15.21
CA THR A 114 2.75 -6.42 15.21
C THR A 114 3.40 -6.64 16.58
N GLY A 115 2.90 -6.00 17.64
CA GLY A 115 3.45 -6.15 18.97
C GLY A 115 2.91 -7.37 19.71
N GLU A 116 3.75 -8.39 19.91
CA GLU A 116 3.96 -8.84 21.29
C GLU A 116 4.37 -7.59 22.08
N PHE A 117 3.48 -7.07 22.92
CA PHE A 117 3.79 -5.93 23.78
C PHE A 117 5.00 -6.31 24.63
N THR A 118 6.21 -5.88 24.24
CA THR A 118 7.40 -6.25 24.99
C THR A 118 7.27 -5.73 26.44
N PRO A 119 7.62 -6.54 27.45
CA PRO A 119 7.35 -6.23 28.84
C PRO A 119 7.95 -4.97 29.45
N ARG A 120 8.80 -4.25 28.73
CA ARG A 120 9.51 -3.11 29.30
C ARG A 120 8.66 -1.83 29.43
N LEU A 121 7.43 -1.85 28.93
CA LEU A 121 6.40 -0.83 29.19
C LEU A 121 5.28 -1.33 30.14
N HIS A 122 5.43 -2.51 30.77
CA HIS A 122 4.35 -3.20 31.52
C HIS A 122 3.94 -2.66 32.89
N ALA A 123 4.51 -1.56 33.39
CA ALA A 123 4.14 -1.15 34.75
C ALA A 123 2.73 -0.53 34.88
N HIS A 124 2.01 -0.20 33.80
CA HIS A 124 0.69 0.46 33.94
C HIS A 124 -0.41 0.12 32.92
N TYR A 125 -0.22 -0.82 31.97
CA TYR A 125 -1.08 -0.87 30.78
C TYR A 125 -1.63 -2.23 30.34
N ASN A 126 -1.78 -3.21 31.23
CA ASN A 126 -2.27 -4.54 30.85
C ASN A 126 -3.79 -4.66 30.59
N VAL A 127 -4.53 -3.54 30.52
CA VAL A 127 -5.95 -3.49 30.07
C VAL A 127 -6.12 -2.58 28.83
N ILE A 128 -5.02 -2.18 28.19
CA ILE A 128 -5.01 -1.36 26.97
C ILE A 128 -5.29 -2.17 25.69
N SER A 129 -5.52 -3.49 25.78
CA SER A 129 -5.37 -4.43 24.66
C SER A 129 -6.41 -4.40 23.53
N VAL A 130 -7.60 -3.83 23.72
CA VAL A 130 -8.60 -3.67 22.63
C VAL A 130 -9.37 -2.37 22.81
N ALA A 131 -9.67 -2.01 24.07
CA ALA A 131 -10.38 -0.78 24.39
C ALA A 131 -9.62 0.49 23.96
N HIS A 132 -8.30 0.55 24.11
CA HIS A 132 -7.54 1.70 23.61
C HIS A 132 -7.43 1.70 22.10
N LEU A 133 -7.28 0.54 21.46
CA LEU A 133 -7.28 0.50 19.99
C LEU A 133 -8.66 0.91 19.45
N ARG A 134 -9.75 0.60 20.15
CA ARG A 134 -11.12 1.09 19.88
C ARG A 134 -11.29 2.59 20.14
N ILE A 135 -10.84 3.10 21.29
CA ILE A 135 -10.91 4.54 21.62
C ILE A 135 -10.03 5.33 20.65
N TRP A 136 -8.86 4.80 20.32
CA TRP A 136 -7.95 5.39 19.35
C TRP A 136 -8.56 5.38 17.95
N LEU A 137 -9.06 4.22 17.49
CA LEU A 137 -9.77 4.11 16.23
C LEU A 137 -10.96 5.05 16.19
N SER A 138 -11.73 5.20 17.27
CA SER A 138 -12.90 6.08 17.27
C SER A 138 -12.54 7.56 17.22
N LEU A 139 -11.49 7.98 17.94
CA LEU A 139 -10.98 9.35 17.90
C LEU A 139 -10.35 9.69 16.54
N TYR A 140 -9.45 8.84 16.05
CA TYR A 140 -8.79 9.06 14.76
C TYR A 140 -9.75 8.86 13.59
N ARG A 141 -10.73 7.95 13.67
CA ARG A 141 -11.73 7.80 12.60
C ARG A 141 -12.53 9.07 12.37
N LYS A 142 -12.92 9.77 13.44
CA LYS A 142 -13.63 11.06 13.32
C LYS A 142 -12.75 12.10 12.61
N ASP A 143 -11.49 12.20 13.04
CA ASP A 143 -10.52 13.11 12.43
C ASP A 143 -10.23 12.73 10.97
N MET A 144 -10.05 11.45 10.68
CA MET A 144 -9.72 10.94 9.35
C MET A 144 -10.89 11.11 8.36
N LYS A 145 -12.13 10.88 8.81
CA LYS A 145 -13.34 11.14 8.01
C LYS A 145 -13.47 12.63 7.71
N ALA A 146 -13.29 13.48 8.72
CA ALA A 146 -13.40 14.93 8.58
C ALA A 146 -12.32 15.51 7.66
N ASN A 147 -11.07 15.04 7.78
CA ASN A 147 -9.93 15.63 7.09
C ASN A 147 -9.66 15.02 5.69
N PHE A 148 -9.94 13.73 5.50
CA PHE A 148 -9.57 13.00 4.27
C PHE A 148 -10.77 12.47 3.47
N GLY A 149 -11.98 12.61 4.00
CA GLY A 149 -13.20 12.16 3.32
C GLY A 149 -13.26 10.65 3.08
N LEU A 150 -12.60 9.88 3.94
CA LEU A 150 -12.60 8.42 3.90
C LEU A 150 -14.00 7.88 4.26
N GLU A 151 -14.48 6.91 3.48
CA GLU A 151 -15.72 6.20 3.75
C GLU A 151 -15.67 5.40 5.07
N GLU A 152 -16.86 5.13 5.58
CA GLU A 152 -17.03 4.27 6.73
C GLU A 152 -16.66 2.81 6.39
N GLY A 153 -15.91 2.16 7.28
CA GLY A 153 -15.52 0.76 7.10
C GLY A 153 -14.23 0.53 6.31
N ILE A 154 -13.57 1.58 5.83
CA ILE A 154 -12.25 1.48 5.17
C ILE A 154 -11.22 0.87 6.12
N PHE A 155 -11.24 1.26 7.40
CA PHE A 155 -10.31 0.73 8.39
C PHE A 155 -10.75 -0.64 8.89
N LYS A 156 -9.89 -1.64 8.67
CA LYS A 156 -10.06 -3.00 9.18
C LYS A 156 -8.93 -3.34 10.13
N THR A 157 -9.27 -4.02 11.21
CA THR A 157 -8.27 -4.57 12.14
C THR A 157 -8.27 -6.09 12.08
N LYS A 158 -7.12 -6.68 12.34
CA LYS A 158 -6.97 -8.11 12.52
C LYS A 158 -7.56 -8.52 13.88
N VAL A 159 -8.45 -9.51 13.88
CA VAL A 159 -8.99 -10.18 15.08
C VAL A 159 -8.73 -11.67 14.94
N LEU A 160 -8.20 -12.29 16.00
CA LEU A 160 -8.12 -13.74 16.12
C LEU A 160 -9.40 -14.23 16.79
N GLU A 161 -10.11 -15.11 16.12
CA GLU A 161 -11.30 -15.77 16.66
C GLU A 161 -11.05 -17.27 16.69
N ALA A 162 -11.29 -17.92 17.83
CA ALA A 162 -11.29 -19.38 17.91
C ALA A 162 -12.61 -19.93 17.36
N ASP A 163 -12.54 -20.90 16.44
CA ASP A 163 -13.72 -21.63 15.99
C ASP A 163 -14.24 -22.60 17.08
N SER A 164 -15.36 -23.26 16.82
CA SER A 164 -15.96 -24.22 17.75
C SER A 164 -15.11 -25.46 18.01
N GLN A 165 -14.05 -25.67 17.23
CA GLN A 165 -13.08 -26.77 17.36
C GLN A 165 -11.77 -26.32 18.03
N GLY A 166 -11.65 -25.03 18.38
CA GLY A 166 -10.45 -24.45 18.97
C GLY A 166 -9.37 -24.06 17.95
N ASN A 167 -9.65 -24.10 16.65
CA ASN A 167 -8.72 -23.56 15.65
C ASN A 167 -8.83 -22.04 15.61
N GLU A 168 -7.70 -21.36 15.50
CA GLU A 168 -7.69 -19.90 15.33
C GLU A 168 -7.90 -19.53 13.86
N ARG A 169 -8.87 -18.65 13.59
CA ARG A 169 -9.04 -17.99 12.30
C ARG A 169 -8.79 -16.50 12.41
N VAL A 170 -8.16 -15.95 11.37
CA VAL A 170 -7.93 -14.50 11.24
C VAL A 170 -9.14 -13.87 10.56
N LEU A 171 -9.79 -12.94 11.26
CA LEU A 171 -10.85 -12.12 10.71
C LEU A 171 -10.40 -10.66 10.56
N TRP A 172 -10.76 -10.05 9.44
CA TRP A 172 -10.62 -8.61 9.21
C TRP A 172 -11.96 -7.95 9.45
N VAL A 173 -12.12 -7.36 10.61
CA VAL A 173 -13.39 -6.72 10.99
C VAL A 173 -13.31 -5.22 10.79
N SER A 174 -14.31 -4.67 10.11
CA SER A 174 -14.63 -3.25 10.19
C SER A 174 -15.39 -3.03 11.51
N TYR A 175 -15.04 -2.00 12.26
CA TYR A 175 -15.86 -1.62 13.41
C TYR A 175 -17.03 -0.77 12.90
N PRO A 176 -18.29 -1.23 12.98
CA PRO A 176 -19.43 -0.36 12.70
C PRO A 176 -19.39 0.84 13.65
N GLU A 177 -19.87 1.99 13.19
CA GLU A 177 -20.20 3.12 14.08
C GLU A 177 -20.96 2.54 15.27
N THR A 178 -20.42 2.77 16.46
CA THR A 178 -20.90 2.22 17.73
C THR A 178 -22.41 2.05 17.70
N GLN A 179 -22.89 0.81 17.53
CA GLN A 179 -24.17 0.47 18.14
C GLN A 179 -23.92 0.69 19.61
N GLU A 180 -24.51 1.76 20.15
CA GLU A 180 -24.49 2.06 21.56
C GLU A 180 -24.78 0.76 22.29
N TYR A 181 -23.78 0.18 22.94
CA TYR A 181 -23.95 -0.98 23.81
C TYR A 181 -24.71 -0.47 25.04
N SER A 182 -26.02 -0.27 24.88
CA SER A 182 -27.00 0.16 25.88
C SER A 182 -27.38 -0.98 26.83
N GLY A 183 -26.44 -1.88 27.12
CA GLY A 183 -26.76 -3.22 27.60
C GLY A 183 -25.99 -3.74 28.82
N TYR A 184 -25.30 -2.86 29.55
CA TYR A 184 -24.73 -3.24 30.85
C TYR A 184 -25.07 -2.15 31.88
N VAL A 185 -26.23 -2.33 32.52
CA VAL A 185 -26.60 -1.73 33.82
C VAL A 185 -26.78 -2.90 34.79
#